data_AF-A0A965UYZ8-F1
#
_entry.id   AF-A0A965UYZ8-F1
#
_cell.length_a   1.000
_cell.length_b   1.000
_cell.length_c   1.000
_cell.angle_alpha   90.00
_cell.angle_beta   90.00
_cell.angle_gamma   90.00
#
_symmetry.space_group_name_H-M   'P 1'
#
loop_
_entity.id
_entity.type
_entity.pdbx_description
1 polymer ?
#
loop_
_entity_poly.entity_id
_entity_poly.type
_entity_poly.pdbx_seq_one_letter_code
_entity_poly.pdbx_strand_id
1 'polypeptide(L)'
;MSQSGGAIICREAYAQGKMLDHSGWNLSRGVTPSDIDMVVESHGCFMWAELTKNECDWSALKTGQRILYDSLSKIPGNHVVCLARHSVPSGEAVDTYEDIEAAAIRWACGTKSLVLEKSQWQTLVTEWVPRPQQVIAWLDKHHAALTETRHGR
;
A
#
# COMPACT_ATOMS: atom_id res chain seq x y z
N MET A 1 -27.85 -8.64 21.98
CA MET A 1 -27.32 -7.93 20.79
C MET A 1 -26.05 -8.65 20.38
N SER A 2 -26.12 -9.57 19.40
CA SER A 2 -24.95 -10.33 18.95
C SER A 2 -24.10 -9.48 18.01
N GLN A 3 -22.80 -9.44 18.28
CA GLN A 3 -21.75 -8.87 17.45
C GLN A 3 -21.91 -9.31 15.99
N SER A 4 -22.14 -8.37 15.08
CA SER A 4 -21.86 -8.58 13.66
C SER A 4 -20.38 -8.32 13.44
N GLY A 5 -19.55 -9.33 13.75
CA GLY A 5 -18.17 -9.40 13.29
C GLY A 5 -18.12 -9.29 11.77
N GLY A 6 -17.06 -8.65 11.25
CA GLY A 6 -16.90 -8.23 9.86
C GLY A 6 -17.48 -9.22 8.84
N ALA A 7 -18.55 -8.80 8.15
CA ALA A 7 -19.10 -9.55 7.04
C ALA A 7 -18.23 -9.31 5.81
N ILE A 8 -17.75 -10.39 5.19
CA ILE A 8 -17.04 -10.36 3.92
C ILE A 8 -18.06 -9.96 2.85
N ILE A 9 -17.94 -8.74 2.31
CA ILE A 9 -18.86 -8.19 1.32
C ILE A 9 -18.52 -8.72 -0.10
N CYS A 10 -17.25 -9.03 -0.37
CA CYS A 10 -16.75 -9.55 -1.65
C CYS A 10 -15.94 -10.84 -1.43
N ARG A 11 -16.43 -11.97 -1.96
CA ARG A 11 -15.79 -13.28 -1.76
C ARG A 11 -14.49 -13.41 -2.55
N GLU A 12 -14.40 -12.82 -3.73
CA GLU A 12 -13.19 -12.80 -4.54
C GLU A 12 -12.05 -12.05 -3.85
N ALA A 13 -12.34 -10.86 -3.32
CA ALA A 13 -11.34 -10.06 -2.60
C ALA A 13 -10.86 -10.77 -1.31
N TYR A 14 -11.76 -11.48 -0.63
CA TYR A 14 -11.38 -12.33 0.50
C TYR A 14 -10.54 -13.55 0.10
N ALA A 15 -10.83 -14.16 -1.05
CA ALA A 15 -10.02 -15.27 -1.58
C ALA A 15 -8.63 -14.80 -2.00
N GLN A 16 -8.52 -13.64 -2.66
CA GLN A 16 -7.24 -13.00 -2.97
C GLN A 16 -6.48 -12.62 -1.71
N GLY A 17 -7.16 -12.05 -0.71
CA GLY A 17 -6.58 -11.75 0.60
C GLY A 17 -5.99 -12.98 1.31
N LYS A 18 -6.60 -14.16 1.17
CA LYS A 18 -6.05 -15.43 1.70
C LYS A 18 -4.82 -15.92 0.96
N MET A 19 -4.60 -15.45 -0.26
CA MET A 19 -3.42 -15.76 -1.06
C MET A 19 -2.29 -14.75 -0.81
N LEU A 20 -2.45 -13.78 0.09
CA LEU A 20 -1.39 -12.83 0.45
C LEU A 20 -0.59 -13.37 1.63
N ASP A 21 0.69 -13.65 1.39
CA ASP A 21 1.65 -13.90 2.44
C ASP A 21 2.26 -12.57 2.91
N HIS A 22 2.14 -12.34 4.22
CA HIS A 22 2.67 -11.18 4.93
C HIS A 22 3.54 -11.62 6.12
N SER A 23 4.01 -12.87 6.13
CA SER A 23 4.85 -13.45 7.18
C SER A 23 6.21 -12.75 7.33
N GLY A 24 6.71 -12.14 6.26
CA GLY A 24 7.91 -11.29 6.28
C GLY A 24 7.72 -9.92 6.94
N TRP A 25 6.47 -9.53 7.23
CA TRP A 25 6.16 -8.27 7.87
C TRP A 25 5.96 -8.49 9.37
N ASN A 26 6.53 -7.62 10.20
CA ASN A 26 6.36 -7.70 11.65
C ASN A 26 4.99 -7.13 12.09
N LEU A 27 3.90 -7.68 11.55
CA LEU A 27 2.54 -7.19 11.75
C LEU A 27 1.96 -7.71 13.07
N SER A 28 1.48 -6.80 13.90
CA SER A 28 0.49 -7.15 14.92
C SER A 28 -0.84 -7.54 14.26
N ARG A 29 -1.71 -8.27 14.96
CA ARG A 29 -3.07 -8.60 14.46
C ARG A 29 -3.78 -7.29 14.04
N GLY A 30 -4.00 -7.11 12.74
CA GLY A 30 -4.61 -5.88 12.21
C GLY A 30 -4.77 -5.80 10.69
N VAL A 31 -4.39 -6.83 9.92
CA VAL A 31 -4.61 -6.85 8.47
C VAL A 31 -5.98 -7.41 8.15
N THR A 32 -6.79 -6.63 7.43
CA THR A 32 -8.11 -7.05 6.95
C THR A 32 -8.17 -6.99 5.43
N PRO A 33 -8.37 -8.13 4.74
CA PRO A 33 -8.70 -8.11 3.32
C PRO A 33 -10.12 -7.55 3.14
N SER A 34 -10.26 -6.54 2.28
CA SER A 34 -11.54 -5.95 1.87
C SER A 34 -11.55 -5.80 0.34
N ASP A 35 -12.38 -4.95 -0.27
CA ASP A 35 -12.20 -4.56 -1.68
C ASP A 35 -10.83 -3.88 -1.95
N ILE A 36 -10.08 -3.61 -0.88
CA ILE A 36 -8.66 -3.27 -0.81
C ILE A 36 -7.90 -4.53 -0.43
N ASP A 37 -6.85 -4.87 -1.19
CA ASP A 37 -6.07 -6.09 -0.98
C ASP A 37 -5.42 -6.14 0.42
N MET A 38 -4.90 -5.00 0.89
CA MET A 38 -4.24 -4.93 2.19
C MET A 38 -4.44 -3.58 2.90
N VAL A 39 -4.73 -3.65 4.20
CA VAL A 39 -4.78 -2.48 5.11
C VAL A 39 -3.93 -2.76 6.33
N VAL A 40 -3.03 -1.83 6.66
CA VAL A 40 -2.19 -1.91 7.87
C VAL A 40 -2.36 -0.63 8.68
N GLU A 41 -2.89 -0.77 9.89
CA GLU A 41 -2.91 0.30 10.89
C GLU A 41 -1.74 0.13 11.86
N SER A 42 -1.06 1.24 12.16
CA SER A 42 -0.08 1.30 13.24
C SER A 42 0.00 2.72 13.82
N HIS A 43 -0.18 2.84 15.13
CA HIS A 43 -0.08 4.12 15.86
C HIS A 43 -0.95 5.24 15.26
N GLY A 44 -2.15 4.89 14.78
CA GLY A 44 -3.06 5.84 14.12
C GLY A 44 -2.64 6.27 12.71
N CYS A 45 -1.63 5.61 12.13
CA CYS A 45 -1.22 5.77 10.74
C CYS A 45 -1.74 4.59 9.92
N PHE A 46 -2.27 4.85 8.72
CA PHE A 46 -2.86 3.81 7.88
C PHE A 46 -2.14 3.68 6.56
N MET A 47 -1.89 2.44 6.16
CA MET A 47 -1.43 2.09 4.83
C MET A 47 -2.49 1.24 4.15
N TRP A 48 -2.93 1.66 2.96
CA TRP A 48 -3.76 0.85 2.07
C TRP A 48 -2.95 0.48 0.84
N ALA A 49 -2.98 -0.79 0.44
CA ALA A 49 -2.25 -1.26 -0.72
C ALA A 49 -3.16 -2.03 -1.68
N GLU A 50 -3.07 -1.66 -2.95
CA GLU A 50 -3.59 -2.40 -4.10
C GLU A 50 -2.46 -3.21 -4.72
N LEU A 51 -2.70 -4.48 -5.04
CA LEU A 51 -1.79 -5.28 -5.83
C LEU A 51 -2.17 -5.25 -7.30
N THR A 52 -1.15 -5.15 -8.16
CA THR A 52 -1.34 -5.16 -9.61
C THR A 52 -0.29 -6.00 -10.29
N LYS A 53 -0.67 -6.65 -11.38
CA LYS A 53 0.28 -7.26 -12.33
C LYS A 53 0.69 -6.31 -13.45
N ASN A 54 0.02 -5.16 -13.53
CA ASN A 54 0.32 -4.11 -14.50
C ASN A 54 1.39 -3.17 -13.93
N GLU A 55 1.73 -2.14 -14.69
CA GLU A 55 2.65 -1.10 -14.24
C GLU A 55 2.13 -0.36 -12.99
N CYS A 56 3.05 0.27 -12.26
CA CYS A 56 2.77 1.15 -11.13
C CYS A 56 2.18 2.50 -11.58
N ASP A 57 1.12 2.44 -12.37
CA ASP A 57 0.38 3.60 -12.86
C ASP A 57 -1.06 3.59 -12.34
N TRP A 58 -1.36 4.57 -11.48
CA TRP A 58 -2.69 4.81 -10.94
C TRP A 58 -3.75 5.07 -12.02
N SER A 59 -3.35 5.54 -13.21
CA SER A 59 -4.24 5.78 -14.33
C SER A 59 -4.76 4.48 -14.97
N ALA A 60 -3.97 3.40 -14.87
CA ALA A 60 -4.26 2.07 -15.42
C ALA A 60 -5.24 1.25 -14.56
N LEU A 61 -5.53 1.71 -13.33
CA LEU A 61 -6.54 1.08 -12.49
C LEU A 61 -7.95 1.27 -13.07
N LYS A 62 -8.81 0.26 -12.82
CA LYS A 62 -10.25 0.38 -13.10
C LYS A 62 -10.81 1.62 -12.42
N THR A 63 -11.74 2.32 -13.07
CA THR A 63 -12.27 3.61 -12.61
C THR A 63 -12.75 3.59 -11.15
N GLY A 64 -13.49 2.55 -10.73
CA GLY A 64 -13.96 2.41 -9.35
C GLY A 64 -12.81 2.30 -8.34
N GLN A 65 -11.84 1.44 -8.61
CA GLN A 65 -10.64 1.25 -7.77
C GLN A 65 -9.84 2.55 -7.68
N ARG A 66 -9.65 3.23 -8.81
CA ARG A 66 -8.96 4.52 -8.85
C ARG A 66 -9.67 5.57 -7.98
N ILE A 67 -11.00 5.67 -8.05
CA ILE A 67 -11.78 6.61 -7.22
C ILE A 67 -11.64 6.28 -5.73
N LEU A 68 -11.68 4.99 -5.38
CA LEU A 68 -11.52 4.52 -4.01
C LEU A 68 -10.16 4.96 -3.43
N TYR A 69 -9.04 4.59 -4.06
CA TYR A 69 -7.72 4.95 -3.55
C TYR A 69 -7.42 6.44 -3.62
N ASP A 70 -7.95 7.15 -4.63
CA ASP A 70 -7.83 8.61 -4.68
C ASP A 70 -8.53 9.26 -3.47
N SER A 71 -9.72 8.75 -3.10
CA SER A 71 -10.44 9.21 -1.90
C SER A 71 -9.70 8.89 -0.61
N LEU A 72 -9.15 7.68 -0.48
CA LEU A 72 -8.36 7.26 0.68
C LEU A 72 -7.09 8.12 0.83
N SER A 73 -6.40 8.41 -0.29
CA SER A 73 -5.19 9.23 -0.28
C SER A 73 -5.44 10.65 0.25
N LYS A 74 -6.68 11.14 0.17
CA LYS A 74 -7.11 12.48 0.59
C LYS A 74 -7.59 12.56 2.04
N ILE A 75 -7.67 11.42 2.75
CA ILE A 75 -8.03 11.42 4.16
C ILE A 75 -6.98 12.21 4.95
N PRO A 76 -7.37 13.19 5.80
CA PRO A 76 -6.43 13.90 6.66
C PRO A 76 -5.75 12.97 7.66
N GLY A 77 -4.43 13.15 7.84
CA GLY A 77 -3.63 12.39 8.78
C GLY A 77 -2.41 11.72 8.13
N ASN A 78 -1.78 10.83 8.88
CA ASN A 78 -0.58 10.12 8.43
C ASN A 78 -0.97 8.83 7.72
N HIS A 79 -1.35 8.98 6.46
CA HIS A 79 -1.76 7.84 5.65
C HIS A 79 -1.00 7.75 4.34
N VAL A 80 -0.85 6.52 3.87
CA VAL A 80 -0.27 6.22 2.57
C VAL A 80 -1.19 5.28 1.80
N VAL A 81 -1.32 5.52 0.49
CA VAL A 81 -1.88 4.55 -0.43
C VAL A 81 -0.78 4.05 -1.36
N CYS A 82 -0.78 2.75 -1.62
CA CYS A 82 0.24 2.04 -2.38
C CYS A 82 -0.43 1.30 -3.54
N LEU A 83 0.14 1.41 -4.74
CA LEU A 83 -0.13 0.52 -5.86
C LEU A 83 1.12 -0.32 -6.07
N ALA A 84 1.12 -1.54 -5.55
CA ALA A 84 2.27 -2.43 -5.50
C ALA A 84 2.22 -3.44 -6.65
N ARG A 85 3.24 -3.41 -7.51
CA ARG A 85 3.34 -4.29 -8.66
C ARG A 85 4.07 -5.58 -8.28
N HIS A 86 3.55 -6.71 -8.76
CA HIS A 86 4.18 -8.02 -8.68
C HIS A 86 4.06 -8.78 -10.01
N SER A 87 4.87 -9.83 -10.20
CA SER A 87 4.82 -10.70 -11.38
C SER A 87 4.35 -12.13 -11.09
N VAL A 88 3.95 -12.40 -9.84
CA VAL A 88 3.48 -13.73 -9.39
C VAL A 88 2.35 -14.26 -10.29
N PRO A 89 2.42 -15.53 -10.74
CA PRO A 89 1.38 -16.18 -11.53
C PRO A 89 -0.01 -16.19 -10.88
N SER A 90 -1.05 -16.41 -11.68
CA SER A 90 -2.42 -16.51 -11.14
C SER A 90 -2.62 -17.82 -10.38
N GLY A 91 -3.22 -17.75 -9.19
CA GLY A 91 -3.46 -18.94 -8.36
C GLY A 91 -2.34 -19.29 -7.38
N GLU A 92 -1.21 -18.57 -7.44
CA GLU A 92 -0.13 -18.66 -6.47
C GLU A 92 -0.26 -17.59 -5.39
N ALA A 93 0.25 -17.90 -4.20
CA ALA A 93 0.30 -16.93 -3.13
C ALA A 93 1.35 -15.86 -3.44
N VAL A 94 1.03 -14.60 -3.16
CA VAL A 94 1.96 -13.47 -3.32
C VAL A 94 2.63 -13.23 -1.99
N ASP A 95 3.96 -13.34 -1.94
CA ASP A 95 4.76 -12.82 -0.85
C ASP A 95 4.85 -11.30 -0.99
N THR A 96 4.06 -10.59 -0.20
CA THR A 96 3.98 -9.12 -0.27
C THR A 96 5.27 -8.41 0.17
N TYR A 97 6.23 -9.14 0.75
CA TYR A 97 7.57 -8.63 1.05
C TYR A 97 8.55 -8.89 -0.10
N GLU A 98 8.58 -10.11 -0.63
CA GLU A 98 9.56 -10.53 -1.64
C GLU A 98 9.11 -10.33 -3.09
N ASP A 99 7.82 -10.46 -3.39
CA ASP A 99 7.36 -10.50 -4.78
C ASP A 99 7.00 -9.12 -5.35
N ILE A 100 6.99 -8.08 -4.51
CA ILE A 100 6.74 -6.71 -4.97
C ILE A 100 8.00 -6.15 -5.65
N GLU A 101 7.87 -5.84 -6.93
CA GLU A 101 8.95 -5.33 -7.78
C GLU A 101 9.09 -3.80 -7.66
N ALA A 102 7.96 -3.11 -7.54
CA ALA A 102 7.87 -1.67 -7.41
C ALA A 102 6.54 -1.27 -6.77
N ALA A 103 6.47 -0.07 -6.21
CA ALA A 103 5.23 0.48 -5.67
C ALA A 103 5.09 1.98 -5.94
N ALA A 104 3.97 2.40 -6.53
CA ALA A 104 3.61 3.81 -6.58
C ALA A 104 2.89 4.20 -5.28
N ILE A 105 3.46 5.15 -4.56
CA ILE A 105 2.98 5.63 -3.25
C ILE A 105 2.38 7.01 -3.41
N ARG A 106 1.27 7.29 -2.72
CA ARG A 106 0.74 8.65 -2.50
C ARG A 106 0.49 8.90 -1.03
N TRP A 107 0.82 10.11 -0.58
CA TRP A 107 0.65 10.52 0.82
C TRP A 107 0.42 12.03 0.93
N ALA A 108 0.30 12.54 2.16
CA ALA A 108 0.05 13.95 2.46
C ALA A 108 -1.22 14.46 1.75
N CYS A 109 -2.35 13.82 2.02
CA CYS A 109 -3.64 14.12 1.40
C CYS A 109 -3.62 14.00 -0.13
N GLY A 110 -2.79 13.10 -0.67
CA GLY A 110 -2.65 12.84 -2.11
C GLY A 110 -1.79 13.87 -2.86
N THR A 111 -1.18 14.82 -2.15
CA THR A 111 -0.37 15.89 -2.78
C THR A 111 1.05 15.46 -3.15
N LYS A 112 1.55 14.39 -2.53
CA LYS A 112 2.88 13.84 -2.79
C LYS A 112 2.78 12.44 -3.38
N SER A 113 3.71 12.13 -4.27
CA SER A 113 3.78 10.80 -4.88
C SER A 113 5.21 10.39 -5.21
N LEU A 114 5.48 9.10 -5.13
CA LEU A 114 6.80 8.51 -5.36
C LEU A 114 6.64 7.10 -5.89
N VAL A 115 7.49 6.67 -6.82
CA VAL A 115 7.64 5.27 -7.18
C VAL A 115 8.84 4.71 -6.44
N LEU A 116 8.62 3.64 -5.68
CA LEU A 116 9.63 2.91 -4.95
C LEU A 116 10.02 1.64 -5.72
N GLU A 117 11.30 1.33 -5.72
CA GLU A 117 11.80 0.02 -6.16
C GLU A 117 11.67 -1.02 -5.03
N LYS A 118 11.84 -2.32 -5.35
CA LYS A 118 11.71 -3.44 -4.40
C LYS A 118 12.39 -3.20 -3.04
N SER A 119 13.67 -2.80 -3.02
CA SER A 119 14.41 -2.60 -1.76
C SER A 119 13.84 -1.47 -0.89
N GLN A 120 13.32 -0.43 -1.53
CA GLN A 120 12.67 0.70 -0.87
C GLN A 120 11.28 0.32 -0.38
N TRP A 121 10.54 -0.50 -1.14
CA TRP A 121 9.29 -1.11 -0.69
C TRP A 121 9.51 -1.95 0.57
N GLN A 122 10.49 -2.86 0.55
CA GLN A 122 10.84 -3.70 1.70
C GLN A 122 11.16 -2.85 2.94
N THR A 123 11.91 -1.76 2.76
CA THR A 123 12.19 -0.80 3.85
C THR A 123 10.91 -0.15 4.37
N LEU A 124 10.05 0.35 3.48
CA LEU A 124 8.78 0.97 3.84
C LEU A 124 7.93 0.03 4.70
N VAL A 125 7.78 -1.23 4.29
CA VAL A 125 6.85 -2.16 4.93
C VAL A 125 7.41 -2.75 6.24
N THR A 126 8.73 -2.98 6.32
CA THR A 126 9.39 -3.40 7.56
C THR A 126 9.30 -2.31 8.63
N GLU A 127 9.44 -1.05 8.25
CA GLU A 127 9.46 0.08 9.19
C GLU A 127 8.08 0.67 9.49
N TRP A 128 7.08 0.37 8.66
CA TRP A 128 5.71 0.89 8.84
C TRP A 128 5.11 0.52 10.19
N VAL A 129 5.26 -0.74 10.60
CA VAL A 129 4.67 -1.21 11.87
C VAL A 129 5.34 -0.60 13.09
N PRO A 130 6.67 -0.67 13.27
CA PRO A 130 7.29 -0.14 14.47
C PRO A 130 7.36 1.40 14.48
N ARG A 131 7.49 2.06 13.31
CA ARG A 131 7.88 3.47 13.21
C ARG A 131 7.23 4.19 12.01
N PRO A 132 5.90 4.22 11.88
CA PRO A 132 5.23 4.75 10.69
C PRO A 132 5.53 6.23 10.41
N GLN A 133 5.67 7.03 11.46
CA GLN A 133 6.01 8.46 11.31
C GLN A 133 7.43 8.69 10.75
N GLN A 134 8.38 7.79 11.06
CA GLN A 134 9.73 7.85 10.49
C GLN A 134 9.71 7.47 9.01
N VAL A 135 8.84 6.53 8.62
CA VAL A 135 8.62 6.19 7.20
C VAL A 135 8.05 7.39 6.43
N ILE A 136 7.07 8.12 6.99
CA ILE A 136 6.55 9.35 6.36
C ILE A 136 7.68 10.39 6.18
N ALA A 137 8.50 10.62 7.20
CA ALA A 137 9.64 11.53 7.11
C ALA A 137 10.68 11.08 6.06
N TRP A 138 10.91 9.76 5.95
CA TRP A 138 11.78 9.17 4.94
C TRP A 138 11.22 9.37 3.52
N LEU A 139 9.91 9.19 3.31
CA LEU A 139 9.24 9.48 2.04
C LEU A 139 9.38 10.95 1.65
N ASP A 140 9.17 11.87 2.60
CA ASP A 140 9.34 13.31 2.38
C ASP A 140 10.75 13.67 1.92
N LYS A 141 11.77 13.07 2.54
CA LYS A 141 13.18 13.27 2.14
C LYS A 141 13.44 12.78 0.71
N HIS A 142 12.92 11.61 0.34
CA HIS A 142 13.12 11.04 -1.00
C HIS A 142 12.40 11.87 -2.08
N HIS A 143 11.20 12.35 -1.77
CA HIS A 143 10.44 13.23 -2.66
C HIS A 143 11.17 14.55 -2.93
N ALA A 144 11.75 15.17 -1.89
CA ALA A 144 12.51 16.41 -2.01
C ALA A 144 13.72 16.25 -2.94
N ALA A 145 14.51 15.18 -2.74
CA ALA A 145 15.70 14.91 -3.56
C ALA A 145 15.37 14.76 -5.07
N LEU A 146 14.24 14.13 -5.40
CA LEU A 146 13.79 13.99 -6.79
C LEU A 146 13.30 15.31 -7.39
N THR A 147 12.70 16.17 -6.58
CA THR A 147 12.20 17.48 -7.01
C THR A 147 13.36 18.43 -7.30
N GLU A 148 14.39 18.45 -6.44
CA GLU A 148 15.61 19.26 -6.62
C GLU A 148 16.39 18.84 -7.87
N THR A 149 16.51 17.54 -8.12
CA THR A 149 17.20 17.00 -9.32
C THR A 149 16.50 17.43 -10.63
N ARG A 150 15.20 17.72 -10.60
CA ARG A 150 14.44 18.19 -11.76
C ARG A 150 14.55 19.70 -12.01
N HIS A 151 14.87 20.51 -11.00
CA HIS A 151 14.98 21.97 -11.12
C HIS A 151 16.42 22.44 -11.35
N GLY A 152 17.40 21.54 -11.22
CA GLY A 152 18.82 21.80 -11.53
C GLY A 152 19.24 21.42 -12.96
N ARG A 153 18.30 21.24 -13.89
CA ARG A 153 18.56 21.01 -15.33
C ARG A 153 17.94 22.10 -16.18
#